data_AF-A0A367ENE2-F1
#
_entry.id   AF-A0A367ENE2-F1
#
_cell.length_a   1.000
_cell.length_b   1.000
_cell.length_c   1.000
_cell.angle_alpha   90.00
_cell.angle_beta   90.00
_cell.angle_gamma   90.00
#
_symmetry.space_group_name_H-M   'P 1'
#
loop_
_entity.id
_entity.type
_entity.pdbx_description
1 polymer ?
#
loop_
_entity_poly.entity_id
_entity_poly.type
_entity_poly.pdbx_seq_one_letter_code
_entity_poly.pdbx_strand_id
1 'polypeptide(L)'
;MRPHLARVDAVLVQAVIAAALSFAHLHDLASAAGQDGWKAWAYPVSVDLLLVAAWRRLRSGRDRAAGWCWFLVALAASLGANIATAGLLDLGDVPDWLRILVAGWPALAFLGGTLLAHTTHEPPAEPAAEQPTGPEIAEPTPDPSAPTAPELPAPTTAVPAALIEHARKIATAHEERTGTPIDTPTLRARLGVPAPLAEQIAAHLT
;
A
#
# COMPACT_ATOMS: atom_id res chain seq x y z
N MET A 1 27.46 -28.11 3.03
CA MET A 1 26.78 -26.80 3.16
C MET A 1 27.81 -25.71 2.95
N ARG A 2 27.78 -25.03 1.81
CA ARG A 2 28.68 -23.89 1.54
C ARG A 2 28.12 -22.66 2.26
N PRO A 3 28.92 -21.86 2.98
CA PRO A 3 28.41 -20.70 3.69
C PRO A 3 27.94 -19.66 2.68
N HIS A 4 26.67 -19.26 2.76
CA HIS A 4 26.16 -18.04 2.16
C HIS A 4 26.72 -16.84 2.94
N LEU A 5 28.02 -16.58 2.81
CA LEU A 5 28.52 -15.24 3.04
C LEU A 5 27.83 -14.36 2.00
N ALA A 6 27.03 -13.43 2.48
CA ALA A 6 26.34 -12.43 1.68
C ALA A 6 27.31 -11.87 0.64
N ARG A 7 27.20 -12.34 -0.61
CA ARG A 7 27.71 -11.60 -1.75
C ARG A 7 26.90 -10.33 -1.73
N VAL A 8 27.47 -9.28 -1.16
CA VAL A 8 26.97 -7.93 -1.40
C VAL A 8 26.96 -7.82 -2.92
N ASP A 9 25.75 -7.81 -3.48
CA ASP A 9 25.58 -7.77 -4.92
C ASP A 9 26.25 -6.49 -5.41
N ALA A 10 27.22 -6.60 -6.31
CA ALA A 10 27.93 -5.43 -6.85
C ALA A 10 26.93 -4.44 -7.46
N VAL A 11 25.81 -4.95 -7.99
CA VAL A 11 24.70 -4.14 -8.49
C VAL A 11 24.01 -3.37 -7.37
N LEU A 12 23.83 -3.97 -6.19
CA LEU A 12 23.26 -3.27 -5.03
C LEU A 12 24.19 -2.15 -4.54
N VAL A 13 25.49 -2.41 -4.48
CA VAL A 13 26.49 -1.37 -4.13
C VAL A 13 26.44 -0.23 -5.14
N GLN A 14 26.45 -0.56 -6.44
CA GLN A 14 26.35 0.44 -7.50
C GLN A 14 25.05 1.24 -7.41
N ALA A 15 23.92 0.58 -7.12
CA ALA A 15 22.63 1.25 -6.95
C ALA A 15 22.63 2.22 -5.77
N VAL A 16 23.24 1.86 -4.64
CA VAL A 16 23.36 2.75 -3.48
C VAL A 16 24.25 3.95 -3.80
N ILE A 17 25.40 3.74 -4.46
CA ILE A 17 26.28 4.84 -4.87
C ILE A 17 25.56 5.77 -5.85
N ALA A 18 24.90 5.22 -6.87
CA ALA A 18 24.15 5.99 -7.86
C ALA A 18 23.00 6.79 -7.21
N ALA A 19 22.27 6.18 -6.28
CA ALA A 19 21.22 6.85 -5.52
C ALA A 19 21.79 7.99 -4.68
N ALA A 20 22.89 7.78 -3.96
CA ALA A 20 23.53 8.82 -3.14
C ALA A 20 24.01 10.02 -3.98
N LEU A 21 24.59 9.77 -5.15
CA LEU A 21 25.02 10.84 -6.06
C LEU A 21 23.82 11.58 -6.66
N SER A 22 22.80 10.87 -7.12
CA SER A 22 21.58 11.49 -7.64
C SER A 22 20.83 12.29 -6.56
N PHE A 23 20.85 11.81 -5.31
CA PHE A 23 20.23 12.46 -4.17
C PHE A 23 20.86 13.84 -3.94
N ALA A 24 22.20 13.90 -3.93
CA ALA A 24 22.93 15.16 -3.76
C ALA A 24 22.59 16.15 -4.87
N HIS A 25 22.58 15.72 -6.13
CA HIS A 25 22.25 16.61 -7.24
C HIS A 25 20.81 17.12 -7.23
N LEU A 26 19.85 16.28 -6.82
CA LEU A 26 18.46 16.71 -6.64
C LEU A 26 18.32 17.70 -5.47
N HIS A 27 19.07 17.51 -4.40
CA HIS A 27 19.12 18.44 -3.27
C HIS A 27 19.71 19.80 -3.69
N ASP A 28 20.83 19.79 -4.41
CA ASP A 28 21.49 21.00 -4.92
C ASP A 28 20.55 21.75 -5.87
N LEU A 29 19.88 21.03 -6.76
CA LEU A 29 18.90 21.62 -7.67
C LEU A 29 17.69 22.22 -6.92
N ALA A 30 17.19 21.53 -5.90
CA ALA A 30 16.09 22.03 -5.08
C ALA A 30 16.48 23.30 -4.31
N SER A 31 17.68 23.32 -3.74
CA SER A 31 18.22 24.48 -3.03
C SER A 31 18.41 25.66 -4.00
N ALA A 32 18.99 25.42 -5.17
CA ALA A 32 19.16 26.41 -6.23
C ALA A 32 17.81 26.94 -6.78
N ALA A 33 16.76 26.13 -6.70
CA ALA A 33 15.39 26.54 -7.02
C ALA A 33 14.68 27.30 -5.87
N GLY A 34 15.39 27.66 -4.80
CA GLY A 34 14.87 28.40 -3.66
C GLY A 34 14.09 27.55 -2.64
N GLN A 35 14.25 26.23 -2.65
CA GLN A 35 13.59 25.31 -1.72
C GLN A 35 14.49 24.94 -0.54
N ASP A 36 15.01 25.93 0.17
CA ASP A 36 16.08 25.72 1.17
C ASP A 36 15.69 24.92 2.42
N GLY A 37 16.71 24.50 3.15
CA GLY A 37 16.59 23.84 4.45
C GLY A 37 15.97 22.44 4.31
N TRP A 38 15.04 22.09 5.21
CA TRP A 38 14.44 20.75 5.25
C TRP A 38 13.68 20.38 3.96
N LYS A 39 13.18 21.39 3.21
CA LYS A 39 12.42 21.16 1.98
C LYS A 39 13.30 20.56 0.89
N ALA A 40 14.52 21.08 0.70
CA ALA A 40 15.48 20.57 -0.28
C ALA A 40 15.80 19.09 -0.09
N TRP A 41 15.76 18.58 1.15
CA TRP A 41 15.96 17.16 1.44
C TRP A 41 14.74 16.29 1.12
N ALA A 42 13.53 16.84 1.15
CA ALA A 42 12.30 16.10 0.84
C ALA A 42 12.18 15.76 -0.66
N TYR A 43 12.75 16.61 -1.52
CA TYR A 43 12.75 16.41 -2.98
C TYR A 43 13.37 15.08 -3.40
N PRO A 44 14.65 14.80 -3.13
CA PRO A 44 15.28 13.55 -3.53
C PRO A 44 14.60 12.33 -2.91
N VAL A 45 14.18 12.40 -1.63
CA VAL A 45 13.44 11.30 -0.98
C VAL A 45 12.16 10.97 -1.75
N SER A 46 11.40 11.99 -2.18
CA SER A 46 10.16 11.76 -2.93
C SER A 46 10.40 11.11 -4.29
N VAL A 47 11.49 11.48 -4.98
CA VAL A 47 11.90 10.88 -6.27
C VAL A 47 12.27 9.41 -6.06
N ASP A 48 13.05 9.10 -5.04
CA ASP A 48 13.47 7.74 -4.73
C ASP A 48 12.29 6.84 -4.38
N LEU A 49 11.36 7.32 -3.55
CA LEU A 49 10.15 6.58 -3.21
C LEU A 49 9.28 6.31 -4.45
N LEU A 50 9.17 7.28 -5.35
CA LEU A 50 8.46 7.12 -6.62
C LEU A 50 9.15 6.08 -7.51
N LEU A 51 10.48 6.11 -7.61
CA LEU A 51 11.26 5.14 -8.39
C LEU A 51 11.10 3.71 -7.84
N VAL A 52 11.16 3.56 -6.51
CA VAL A 52 10.95 2.29 -5.81
C VAL A 52 9.52 1.78 -5.99
N ALA A 53 8.52 2.65 -5.88
CA ALA A 53 7.12 2.29 -6.08
C ALA A 53 6.86 1.86 -7.53
N ALA A 54 7.41 2.61 -8.50
CA ALA A 54 7.31 2.29 -9.91
C ALA A 54 7.97 0.93 -10.20
N TRP A 55 9.21 0.73 -9.75
CA TRP A 55 9.92 -0.53 -9.90
C TRP A 55 9.14 -1.73 -9.32
N ARG A 56 8.59 -1.57 -8.10
CA ARG A 56 7.77 -2.60 -7.47
C ARG A 56 6.53 -2.93 -8.33
N ARG A 57 5.90 -1.92 -8.93
CA ARG A 57 4.78 -2.10 -9.86
C ARG A 57 5.20 -2.88 -11.11
N LEU A 58 6.31 -2.52 -11.76
CA LEU A 58 6.84 -3.26 -12.92
C LEU A 58 7.13 -4.73 -12.58
N ARG A 59 7.77 -4.99 -11.44
CA ARG A 59 8.10 -6.33 -10.92
C ARG A 59 6.84 -7.16 -10.63
N SER A 60 5.77 -6.53 -10.15
CA SER A 60 4.50 -7.21 -9.85
C SER A 60 3.71 -7.63 -11.09
N GLY A 61 4.05 -7.12 -12.28
CA GLY A 61 3.36 -7.43 -13.54
C GLY A 61 1.99 -6.76 -13.72
N ARG A 62 1.44 -6.10 -12.70
CA ARG A 62 0.16 -5.37 -12.74
C ARG A 62 0.33 -3.97 -13.34
N ASP A 63 -0.53 -3.60 -14.29
CA ASP A 63 -0.54 -2.29 -14.98
C ASP A 63 0.86 -1.79 -15.36
N ARG A 64 1.58 -2.60 -16.16
CA ARG A 64 2.94 -2.27 -16.61
C ARG A 64 3.04 -0.89 -17.25
N ALA A 65 1.99 -0.42 -17.94
CA ALA A 65 1.97 0.91 -18.53
C ALA A 65 2.11 2.02 -17.48
N ALA A 66 1.32 1.96 -16.39
CA ALA A 66 1.41 2.92 -15.30
C ALA A 66 2.77 2.82 -14.57
N GLY A 67 3.26 1.60 -14.34
CA GLY A 67 4.60 1.37 -13.79
C GLY A 67 5.69 2.04 -14.63
N TRP A 68 5.70 1.78 -15.95
CA TRP A 68 6.67 2.37 -16.88
C TRP A 68 6.55 3.88 -16.97
N CYS A 69 5.34 4.42 -17.06
CA CYS A 69 5.10 5.86 -17.10
C CYS A 69 5.78 6.56 -15.91
N TRP A 70 5.47 6.11 -14.69
CA TRP A 70 6.03 6.72 -13.48
C TRP A 70 7.51 6.43 -13.27
N PHE A 71 8.00 5.26 -13.72
CA PHE A 71 9.43 4.95 -13.72
C PHE A 71 10.21 5.93 -14.60
N LEU A 72 9.71 6.20 -15.82
CA LEU A 72 10.33 7.15 -16.74
C LEU A 72 10.29 8.59 -16.20
N VAL A 73 9.21 9.00 -15.53
CA VAL A 73 9.11 10.32 -14.88
C VAL A 73 10.16 10.46 -13.77
N ALA A 74 10.27 9.48 -12.87
CA ALA A 74 11.25 9.50 -11.79
C ALA A 74 12.70 9.43 -12.33
N LEU A 75 12.94 8.61 -13.36
CA LEU A 75 14.24 8.51 -14.02
C LEU A 75 14.62 9.84 -14.71
N ALA A 76 13.68 10.49 -15.38
CA ALA A 76 13.91 11.78 -16.03
C ALA A 76 14.22 12.88 -15.00
N ALA A 77 13.55 12.89 -13.85
CA ALA A 77 13.84 13.83 -12.77
C ALA A 77 15.26 13.61 -12.19
N SER A 78 15.61 12.36 -11.88
CA SER A 78 16.94 11.98 -11.37
C SER A 78 18.05 12.32 -12.37
N LEU A 79 17.88 11.93 -13.63
CA LEU A 79 18.86 12.22 -14.68
C LEU A 79 18.93 13.72 -14.99
N GLY A 80 17.80 14.41 -15.02
CA GLY A 80 17.72 15.85 -15.25
C GLY A 80 18.49 16.64 -14.20
N ALA A 81 18.43 16.23 -12.93
CA ALA A 81 19.24 16.83 -11.86
C ALA A 81 20.74 16.63 -12.09
N ASN A 82 21.16 15.41 -12.43
CA ASN A 82 22.57 15.13 -12.74
C ASN A 82 23.09 15.97 -13.91
N ILE A 83 22.26 16.15 -14.95
CA ILE A 83 22.62 16.96 -16.12
C ILE A 83 22.69 18.44 -15.73
N ALA A 84 21.73 18.93 -14.95
CA ALA A 84 21.70 20.33 -14.49
C ALA A 84 22.97 20.68 -13.70
N THR A 85 23.39 19.80 -12.80
CA THR A 85 24.57 20.00 -11.96
C THR A 85 25.90 19.70 -12.67
N ALA A 86 25.88 19.10 -13.87
CA ALA A 86 27.08 18.83 -14.67
C ALA A 86 27.65 20.08 -15.38
N GLY A 87 27.21 21.29 -14.99
CA GLY A 87 27.66 22.56 -15.55
C GLY A 87 26.85 23.04 -16.76
N LEU A 88 25.74 22.36 -17.10
CA LEU A 88 24.81 22.82 -18.14
C LEU A 88 23.89 23.95 -17.67
N LEU A 89 23.67 24.05 -16.36
CA LEU A 89 22.85 25.09 -15.72
C LEU A 89 23.69 25.88 -14.73
N ASP A 90 23.52 27.20 -14.73
CA ASP A 90 24.02 28.06 -13.66
C ASP A 90 23.10 27.93 -12.45
N LEU A 91 23.58 27.25 -11.40
CA LEU A 91 22.84 27.06 -10.16
C LEU A 91 22.70 28.37 -9.36
N GLY A 92 23.47 29.40 -9.69
CA GLY A 92 23.30 30.75 -9.14
C GLY A 92 22.10 31.49 -9.75
N ASP A 93 21.68 31.12 -10.96
CA ASP A 93 20.52 31.69 -11.65
C ASP A 93 19.69 30.62 -12.37
N VAL A 94 18.98 29.83 -11.57
CA VAL A 94 18.10 28.78 -12.09
C VAL A 94 16.92 29.39 -12.87
N PRO A 95 16.67 28.99 -14.13
CA PRO A 95 15.54 29.49 -14.91
C PRO A 95 14.19 29.28 -14.22
N ASP A 96 13.28 30.25 -14.36
CA ASP A 96 11.99 30.23 -13.65
C ASP A 96 11.13 29.01 -13.97
N TRP A 97 11.16 28.51 -15.21
CA TRP A 97 10.44 27.30 -15.58
C TRP A 97 10.92 26.08 -14.78
N LEU A 98 12.21 26.00 -14.48
CA LEU A 98 12.79 24.91 -13.70
C LEU A 98 12.42 25.08 -12.21
N ARG A 99 12.40 26.31 -11.70
CA ARG A 99 11.89 26.61 -10.35
C ARG A 99 10.44 26.20 -10.18
N ILE A 100 9.59 26.48 -11.18
CA ILE A 100 8.18 26.07 -11.18
C ILE A 100 8.06 24.54 -11.20
N LEU A 101 8.86 23.85 -12.02
CA LEU A 101 8.87 22.40 -12.10
C LEU A 101 9.25 21.77 -10.75
N VAL A 102 10.34 22.26 -10.14
CA VAL A 102 10.78 21.83 -8.81
C VAL A 102 9.69 22.15 -7.78
N ALA A 103 9.13 23.35 -7.77
CA ALA A 103 8.06 23.70 -6.83
C ALA A 103 6.81 22.81 -6.98
N GLY A 104 6.46 22.40 -8.20
CA GLY A 104 5.32 21.53 -8.50
C GLY A 104 5.56 20.04 -8.26
N TRP A 105 6.83 19.61 -8.12
CA TRP A 105 7.19 18.20 -7.98
C TRP A 105 6.48 17.46 -6.82
N PRO A 106 6.26 18.03 -5.61
CA PRO A 106 5.58 17.31 -4.53
C PRO A 106 4.18 16.83 -4.91
N ALA A 107 3.44 17.61 -5.71
CA ALA A 107 2.13 17.22 -6.21
C ALA A 107 2.21 16.05 -7.21
N LEU A 108 3.20 16.06 -8.11
CA LEU A 108 3.45 14.97 -9.06
C LEU A 108 3.87 13.69 -8.34
N ALA A 109 4.76 13.79 -7.35
CA ALA A 109 5.22 12.65 -6.56
C ALA A 109 4.07 12.03 -5.77
N PHE A 110 3.19 12.84 -5.19
CA PHE A 110 1.99 12.36 -4.51
C PHE A 110 1.02 11.66 -5.47
N LEU A 111 0.76 12.26 -6.64
CA LEU A 111 -0.09 11.64 -7.67
C LEU A 111 0.48 10.29 -8.13
N GLY A 112 1.78 10.23 -8.41
CA GLY A 112 2.41 8.99 -8.83
C GLY A 112 2.44 7.94 -7.73
N GLY A 113 2.77 8.34 -6.52
CA GLY A 113 2.75 7.46 -5.34
C GLY A 113 1.37 6.86 -5.11
N THR A 114 0.31 7.68 -5.16
CA THR A 114 -1.07 7.20 -4.98
C THR A 114 -1.52 6.29 -6.11
N LEU A 115 -1.23 6.61 -7.38
CA LEU A 115 -1.58 5.75 -8.51
C LEU A 115 -0.82 4.41 -8.50
N LEU A 116 0.45 4.42 -8.10
CA LEU A 116 1.26 3.20 -8.03
C LEU A 116 0.88 2.31 -6.84
N ALA A 117 0.59 2.92 -5.69
CA ALA A 117 0.25 2.21 -4.45
C ALA A 117 -1.23 1.82 -4.35
N HIS A 118 -2.13 2.62 -4.92
CA HIS A 118 -3.58 2.51 -4.75
C HIS A 118 -4.30 2.52 -6.10
N THR A 119 -4.06 1.51 -6.93
CA THR A 119 -5.03 1.20 -8.00
C THR A 119 -6.21 0.47 -7.37
N THR A 120 -7.41 1.04 -7.51
CA THR A 120 -8.67 0.42 -7.10
C THR A 120 -8.69 -1.03 -7.58
N HIS A 121 -8.81 -1.95 -6.64
CA HIS A 121 -9.02 -3.35 -6.96
C HIS A 121 -10.42 -3.44 -7.54
N GLU A 122 -10.54 -3.53 -8.87
CA GLU A 122 -11.77 -4.06 -9.44
C GLU A 122 -11.82 -5.51 -8.97
N PRO A 123 -12.82 -5.91 -8.15
CA PRO A 123 -12.95 -7.30 -7.76
C PRO A 123 -13.03 -8.12 -9.05
N PRO A 124 -12.30 -9.25 -9.16
CA PRO A 124 -12.49 -10.15 -10.28
C PRO A 124 -13.98 -10.41 -10.44
N ALA A 125 -14.53 -10.14 -11.62
CA ALA A 125 -15.87 -10.57 -11.97
C ALA A 125 -15.89 -12.09 -11.80
N GLU A 126 -16.46 -12.53 -10.69
CA GLU A 126 -16.61 -13.93 -10.36
C GLU A 126 -17.43 -14.56 -11.50
N PRO A 127 -16.93 -15.60 -12.18
CA PRO A 127 -17.70 -16.27 -13.21
C PRO A 127 -18.99 -16.75 -12.55
N ALA A 128 -20.13 -16.31 -13.08
CA ALA A 128 -21.45 -16.73 -12.64
C ALA A 128 -21.50 -18.27 -12.67
N ALA A 129 -21.32 -18.89 -11.51
CA ALA A 129 -21.51 -20.31 -11.34
C ALA A 129 -23.01 -20.57 -11.50
N GLU A 130 -23.37 -21.32 -12.54
CA GLU A 130 -24.69 -21.90 -12.74
C GLU A 130 -25.13 -22.60 -11.45
N GLN A 131 -26.25 -22.16 -10.87
CA GLN A 131 -26.89 -22.79 -9.72
C GLN A 131 -27.48 -24.14 -10.13
N PRO A 132 -27.13 -25.26 -9.48
CA PRO A 132 -27.98 -26.45 -9.47
C PRO A 132 -28.94 -26.35 -8.27
N THR A 133 -30.24 -26.41 -8.59
CA THR A 133 -31.37 -26.61 -7.68
C THR A 133 -31.11 -27.73 -6.65
N GLY A 134 -31.41 -27.48 -5.36
CA GLY A 134 -31.26 -28.44 -4.24
C GLY A 134 -32.28 -29.60 -4.25
N PRO A 135 -32.67 -30.23 -3.11
CA PRO A 135 -32.19 -30.13 -1.71
C PRO A 135 -31.99 -31.51 -1.01
N GLU A 136 -31.25 -31.60 0.11
CA GLU A 136 -31.46 -32.72 1.07
C GLU A 136 -31.04 -32.38 2.52
N ILE A 137 -31.88 -32.81 3.46
CA ILE A 137 -31.91 -32.50 4.90
C ILE A 137 -31.24 -33.65 5.67
N ALA A 138 -30.36 -33.35 6.66
CA ALA A 138 -30.09 -34.25 7.80
C ALA A 138 -29.30 -33.55 8.94
N GLU A 139 -29.96 -33.28 10.06
CA GLU A 139 -29.38 -33.29 11.43
C GLU A 139 -29.48 -34.75 11.97
N PRO A 140 -28.59 -35.26 12.88
CA PRO A 140 -28.45 -34.77 14.26
C PRO A 140 -27.07 -34.95 14.96
N THR A 141 -26.88 -34.23 16.08
CA THR A 141 -25.84 -34.37 17.16
C THR A 141 -26.43 -35.32 18.26
N PRO A 142 -25.71 -36.00 19.23
CA PRO A 142 -24.56 -35.50 20.03
C PRO A 142 -23.44 -36.46 20.51
N ASP A 143 -22.35 -35.84 21.01
CA ASP A 143 -21.17 -36.30 21.79
C ASP A 143 -21.53 -37.10 23.07
N PRO A 144 -20.64 -37.85 23.81
CA PRO A 144 -19.33 -37.37 24.34
C PRO A 144 -18.21 -38.43 24.60
N SER A 145 -16.93 -38.03 24.70
CA SER A 145 -15.94 -38.58 25.68
C SER A 145 -14.54 -37.92 25.61
N ALA A 146 -14.00 -37.51 26.76
CA ALA A 146 -12.59 -37.20 27.03
C ALA A 146 -12.12 -38.03 28.24
N PRO A 147 -10.79 -38.30 28.47
CA PRO A 147 -9.97 -37.32 29.20
C PRO A 147 -8.39 -37.35 29.01
N THR A 148 -7.75 -36.22 29.39
CA THR A 148 -6.39 -36.02 30.02
C THR A 148 -5.10 -35.67 29.21
N ALA A 149 -4.79 -34.35 29.15
CA ALA A 149 -3.53 -33.56 29.44
C ALA A 149 -2.18 -33.75 28.68
N PRO A 150 -1.24 -32.75 28.64
CA PRO A 150 -1.32 -31.27 28.65
C PRO A 150 -0.47 -30.50 27.57
N GLU A 151 -0.90 -29.26 27.25
CA GLU A 151 -0.13 -28.04 26.88
C GLU A 151 0.54 -27.84 25.48
N LEU A 152 -0.17 -27.10 24.61
CA LEU A 152 0.30 -25.95 23.80
C LEU A 152 -0.97 -25.18 23.35
N PRO A 153 -1.08 -23.84 23.45
CA PRO A 153 -2.31 -23.14 23.08
C PRO A 153 -2.57 -23.27 21.57
N ALA A 154 -3.62 -24.01 21.23
CA ALA A 154 -4.16 -24.17 19.89
C ALA A 154 -4.70 -22.82 19.36
N PRO A 155 -4.68 -22.58 18.03
CA PRO A 155 -5.19 -21.35 17.44
C PRO A 155 -6.68 -21.25 17.75
N THR A 156 -7.05 -20.32 18.63
CA THR A 156 -8.45 -20.07 18.92
C THR A 156 -9.08 -19.52 17.65
N THR A 157 -10.12 -20.18 17.17
CA THR A 157 -11.14 -19.68 16.23
C THR A 157 -11.92 -18.50 16.85
N ALA A 158 -11.28 -17.70 17.69
CA ALA A 158 -11.86 -16.56 18.35
C ALA A 158 -11.80 -15.38 17.40
N VAL A 159 -12.98 -14.81 17.12
CA VAL A 159 -13.07 -13.50 16.48
C VAL A 159 -12.22 -12.51 17.29
N PRO A 160 -11.25 -11.83 16.68
CA PRO A 160 -10.42 -10.85 17.36
C PRO A 160 -11.26 -9.81 18.11
N ALA A 161 -10.99 -9.58 19.40
CA ALA A 161 -11.74 -8.64 20.23
C ALA A 161 -11.79 -7.21 19.63
N ALA A 162 -10.72 -6.81 18.92
CA ALA A 162 -10.67 -5.53 18.21
C ALA A 162 -11.73 -5.41 17.09
N LEU A 163 -12.07 -6.52 16.42
CA LEU A 163 -13.12 -6.55 15.40
C LEU A 163 -14.51 -6.45 16.03
N ILE A 164 -14.72 -7.08 17.19
CA ILE A 164 -15.98 -6.98 17.94
C ILE A 164 -16.20 -5.54 18.41
N GLU A 165 -15.16 -4.88 18.94
CA GLU A 165 -15.27 -3.49 19.39
C GLU A 165 -15.54 -2.52 18.23
N HIS A 166 -14.88 -2.73 17.08
CA HIS A 166 -15.16 -1.96 15.88
C HIS A 166 -16.59 -2.19 15.37
N ALA A 167 -17.06 -3.44 15.39
CA ALA A 167 -18.43 -3.79 15.01
C ALA A 167 -19.47 -3.15 15.92
N ARG A 168 -19.21 -3.09 17.24
CA ARG A 168 -20.06 -2.40 18.21
C ARG A 168 -20.18 -0.92 17.90
N LYS A 169 -19.06 -0.25 17.60
CA LYS A 169 -19.06 1.16 17.19
C LYS A 169 -19.90 1.42 15.94
N ILE A 170 -19.83 0.52 14.96
CA ILE A 170 -20.63 0.61 13.73
C ILE A 170 -22.12 0.39 14.02
N ALA A 171 -22.45 -0.57 14.88
CA ALA A 171 -23.83 -0.85 15.28
C ALA A 171 -24.46 0.34 16.00
N THR A 172 -23.78 0.93 16.99
CA THR A 172 -24.25 2.12 17.70
C THR A 172 -24.46 3.31 16.76
N ALA A 173 -23.51 3.58 15.87
CA ALA A 173 -23.65 4.67 14.88
C ALA A 173 -24.78 4.42 13.86
N HIS A 174 -25.12 3.16 13.58
CA HIS A 174 -26.24 2.82 12.73
C HIS A 174 -27.57 3.09 13.44
N GLU A 175 -27.69 2.65 14.69
CA GLU A 175 -28.87 2.83 15.51
C GLU A 175 -29.16 4.31 15.81
N GLU A 176 -28.15 5.10 16.15
CA GLU A 176 -28.28 6.56 16.33
C GLU A 176 -28.84 7.27 15.09
N ARG A 177 -28.50 6.77 13.90
CA ARG A 177 -28.84 7.40 12.63
C ARG A 177 -30.16 6.92 12.03
N THR A 178 -30.55 5.67 12.29
CA THR A 178 -31.69 5.01 11.65
C THR A 178 -32.80 4.62 12.62
N GLY A 179 -32.51 4.63 13.93
CA GLY A 179 -33.43 4.18 14.97
C GLY A 179 -33.64 2.67 15.02
N THR A 180 -32.91 1.89 14.21
CA THR A 180 -33.04 0.42 14.14
C THR A 180 -31.68 -0.27 14.29
N PRO A 181 -31.64 -1.47 14.91
CA PRO A 181 -30.41 -2.26 15.00
C PRO A 181 -29.88 -2.61 13.61
N ILE A 182 -28.56 -2.69 13.47
CA ILE A 182 -27.92 -3.02 12.19
C ILE A 182 -28.14 -4.49 11.83
N ASP A 183 -28.52 -4.78 10.58
CA ASP A 183 -28.66 -6.15 10.08
C ASP A 183 -27.30 -6.77 9.72
N THR A 184 -27.19 -8.09 9.83
CA THR A 184 -25.94 -8.84 9.54
C THR A 184 -25.39 -8.60 8.13
N PRO A 185 -26.21 -8.57 7.05
CA PRO A 185 -25.74 -8.22 5.71
C PRO A 185 -25.11 -6.82 5.63
N THR A 186 -25.73 -5.80 6.24
CA THR A 186 -25.22 -4.43 6.29
C THR A 186 -23.95 -4.33 7.16
N LEU A 187 -23.90 -5.04 8.28
CA LEU A 187 -22.72 -5.12 9.14
C LEU A 187 -21.52 -5.75 8.39
N ARG A 188 -21.77 -6.82 7.64
CA ARG A 188 -20.77 -7.47 6.77
C ARG A 188 -20.22 -6.50 5.73
N ALA A 189 -21.10 -5.79 5.03
CA ALA A 189 -20.72 -4.83 3.99
C ALA A 189 -19.85 -3.69 4.56
N ARG A 190 -20.09 -3.28 5.81
CA ARG A 190 -19.30 -2.23 6.47
C ARG A 190 -17.99 -2.69 7.06
N LEU A 191 -17.93 -3.92 7.58
CA LEU A 191 -16.71 -4.50 8.14
C LEU A 191 -15.77 -5.05 7.05
N GLY A 192 -16.29 -5.36 5.86
CA GLY A 192 -15.50 -5.95 4.77
C GLY A 192 -15.03 -7.37 5.08
N VAL A 193 -15.79 -8.11 5.89
CA VAL A 193 -15.43 -9.46 6.36
C VAL A 193 -16.25 -10.55 5.65
N PRO A 194 -15.77 -11.81 5.60
CA PRO A 194 -16.52 -12.94 5.06
C PRO A 194 -17.85 -13.17 5.81
N ALA A 195 -18.86 -13.71 5.13
CA ALA A 195 -20.18 -14.03 5.70
C ALA A 195 -20.14 -14.81 7.02
N PRO A 196 -19.39 -15.93 7.16
CA PRO A 196 -19.37 -16.69 8.41
C PRO A 196 -18.76 -15.91 9.58
N LEU A 197 -17.89 -14.92 9.31
CA LEU A 197 -17.26 -14.09 10.33
C LEU A 197 -18.19 -12.94 10.76
N ALA A 198 -18.97 -12.38 9.84
CA ALA A 198 -20.00 -11.39 10.16
C ALA A 198 -21.13 -11.97 11.04
N GLU A 199 -21.54 -13.21 10.78
CA GLU A 199 -22.53 -13.92 11.59
C GLU A 199 -22.03 -14.15 13.03
N GLN A 200 -20.77 -14.58 13.17
CA GLN A 200 -20.13 -14.71 14.48
C GLN A 200 -20.03 -13.37 15.22
N ILE A 201 -19.70 -12.29 14.52
CA ILE A 201 -19.66 -10.95 15.11
C ILE A 201 -21.07 -10.48 15.51
N ALA A 202 -22.08 -10.68 14.66
CA ALA A 202 -23.45 -10.27 14.94
C ALA A 202 -23.99 -10.98 16.20
N ALA A 203 -23.64 -12.25 16.42
CA ALA A 203 -23.97 -12.99 17.64
C ALA A 203 -23.33 -12.40 18.92
N HIS A 204 -22.27 -11.59 18.81
CA HIS A 204 -21.64 -10.87 19.93
C HIS A 204 -22.22 -9.45 20.16
N LEU A 205 -23.16 -8.99 19.33
CA LEU A 205 -23.74 -7.65 19.38
C LEU A 205 -25.20 -7.60 19.84
N THR A 206 -25.90 -8.74 19.87
CA THR A 206 -27.17 -8.93 20.58
C THR A 206 -26.97 -9.00 22.08
#